data_AF-A0A1D2SLV5-F1
#
_entry.id   AF-A0A1D2SLV5-F1
#
_cell.length_a   1.000
_cell.length_b   1.000
_cell.length_c   1.000
_cell.angle_alpha   90.00
_cell.angle_beta   90.00
_cell.angle_gamma   90.00
#
_symmetry.space_group_name_H-M   'P 1'
#
loop_
_entity.id
_entity.type
_entity.pdbx_description
1 polymer ?
#
loop_
_entity_poly.entity_id
_entity_poly.type
_entity_poly.pdbx_seq_one_letter_code
_entity_poly.pdbx_strand_id
1 'polypeptide(L)' 'MDKFTVTTLQQLQVPLGGQEIELQQIDFAAGGMGMLRVRIREGRRFTIFDLDPATARAWGDAMSQWAQAQPGGQAE' A
#
# COMPACT_ATOMS: atom_id res chain seq x y z
N MET A 1 -16.54 -1.56 -20.13
CA MET A 1 -16.00 -2.03 -18.85
C MET A 1 -14.50 -2.04 -19.03
N ASP A 2 -13.84 -0.95 -18.67
CA ASP A 2 -12.38 -0.86 -18.80
C ASP A 2 -11.74 -1.98 -18.00
N LYS A 3 -11.08 -2.87 -18.72
CA LYS A 3 -10.49 -4.10 -18.17
C LYS A 3 -9.17 -3.69 -17.52
N PHE A 4 -9.15 -3.57 -16.20
CA PHE A 4 -7.91 -3.42 -15.46
C PHE A 4 -7.42 -4.79 -14.97
N THR A 5 -6.10 -4.95 -14.88
CA THR A 5 -5.49 -6.10 -14.19
C THR A 5 -5.14 -5.71 -12.77
N VAL A 6 -5.27 -6.68 -11.85
CA VAL A 6 -4.89 -6.51 -10.45
C VAL A 6 -3.82 -7.53 -10.12
N THR A 7 -2.72 -7.08 -9.54
CA THR A 7 -1.64 -7.95 -9.06
C THR A 7 -1.37 -7.63 -7.61
N THR A 8 -1.59 -8.58 -6.70
CA THR A 8 -1.22 -8.43 -5.29
C THR A 8 0.30 -8.37 -5.18
N LEU A 9 0.80 -7.33 -4.50
CA LEU A 9 2.23 -7.09 -4.28
C LEU A 9 2.66 -7.54 -2.88
N GLN A 10 1.89 -7.18 -1.86
CA GLN A 10 2.22 -7.49 -0.46
C GLN A 10 0.97 -7.52 0.41
N GLN A 11 1.00 -8.36 1.45
CA GLN A 11 0.04 -8.33 2.55
C GLN A 11 0.79 -8.20 3.88
N LEU A 12 0.30 -7.32 4.75
CA LEU A 12 0.87 -7.04 6.07
C LEU A 12 -0.24 -7.15 7.11
N GLN A 13 0.09 -7.70 8.28
CA GLN A 13 -0.80 -7.70 9.44
C GLN A 13 -0.24 -6.76 10.51
N VAL A 14 -1.07 -5.83 10.97
CA VAL A 14 -0.74 -4.96 12.09
C VAL A 14 -0.96 -5.77 13.38
N PRO A 15 0.08 -5.96 14.23
CA PRO A 15 -0.03 -6.82 15.42
C PRO A 15 -1.08 -6.33 16.43
N LEU A 16 -1.27 -5.01 16.50
CA LEU A 16 -2.25 -4.38 17.38
C LEU A 16 -3.53 -4.11 16.58
N GLY A 17 -4.64 -4.71 17.00
CA GLY A 17 -5.96 -4.44 16.42
C GLY A 17 -6.35 -5.29 15.20
N GLY A 18 -5.49 -6.20 14.73
CA GLY A 18 -5.83 -7.16 13.68
C GLY A 18 -6.15 -6.50 12.34
N GLN A 19 -5.58 -5.33 12.09
CA GLN A 19 -5.75 -4.62 10.82
C GLN A 19 -4.90 -5.30 9.74
N GLU A 20 -5.48 -5.47 8.55
CA GLU A 20 -4.79 -6.04 7.39
C GLU A 20 -4.53 -4.94 6.37
N ILE A 21 -3.29 -4.83 5.89
CA ILE A 21 -2.93 -3.92 4.79
C ILE A 21 -2.55 -4.79 3.59
N GLU A 22 -3.19 -4.57 2.46
CA GLU A 22 -2.85 -5.21 1.19
C GLU A 22 -2.46 -4.14 0.16
N LEU A 23 -1.32 -4.35 -0.49
CA LEU A 23 -0.83 -3.55 -1.60
C LEU A 23 -1.07 -4.29 -2.90
N GLN A 24 -1.67 -3.64 -3.88
CA GLN A 24 -1.96 -4.21 -5.20
C GLN A 24 -1.54 -3.23 -6.30
N GLN A 25 -0.97 -3.73 -7.39
CA GLN A 25 -0.83 -2.97 -8.63
C GLN A 25 -2.13 -3.06 -9.42
N ILE A 26 -2.60 -1.92 -9.92
CA ILE A 26 -3.73 -1.80 -10.83
C ILE A 26 -3.22 -1.23 -12.15
N ASP A 27 -3.30 -2.01 -13.23
CA ASP A 27 -2.96 -1.53 -14.57
C ASP A 27 -4.24 -1.36 -15.39
N PHE A 28 -4.47 -0.15 -15.86
CA PHE A 28 -5.60 0.16 -16.74
C PHE A 28 -5.25 -0.17 -18.21
N ALA A 29 -6.22 -0.74 -18.94
CA ALA A 29 -6.06 -0.96 -20.37
C ALA A 29 -5.77 0.35 -21.14
N ALA A 30 -5.15 0.22 -22.31
CA ALA A 30 -4.77 1.32 -23.22
C ALA A 30 -3.62 2.24 -22.74
N GLY A 31 -2.72 1.74 -21.87
CA GLY A 31 -1.49 2.47 -21.51
C GLY A 31 -1.70 3.57 -20.46
N GLY A 32 -2.77 3.46 -19.68
CA GLY A 32 -2.95 4.29 -18.48
C GLY A 32 -1.84 4.07 -17.46
N MET A 33 -1.62 5.06 -16.60
CA MET A 33 -0.63 4.97 -15.52
C MET A 33 -0.99 3.83 -14.56
N GLY A 34 -0.04 2.96 -14.25
CA GLY A 34 -0.20 1.95 -13.21
C GLY A 34 -0.35 2.62 -11.85
N MET A 35 -1.33 2.20 -11.07
CA MET A 35 -1.65 2.76 -9.75
C MET A 35 -1.34 1.74 -8.67
N LEU A 36 -0.87 2.21 -7.51
CA LEU A 36 -0.76 1.39 -6.31
C LEU A 36 -2.07 1.48 -5.51
N ARG A 37 -2.84 0.42 -5.49
CA ARG A 37 -4.00 0.29 -4.62
C ARG A 37 -3.57 -0.17 -3.23
N VAL A 38 -3.96 0.59 -2.23
CA VAL A 38 -3.82 0.26 -0.81
C VAL A 38 -5.19 -0.13 -0.28
N ARG A 39 -5.30 -1.31 0.33
CA ARG A 39 -6.52 -1.78 0.98
C ARG A 39 -6.22 -2.00 2.45
N ILE A 40 -6.92 -1.27 3.30
CA ILE A 40 -6.84 -1.42 4.75
C ILE A 40 -8.15 -2.00 5.23
N ARG A 41 -8.08 -3.15 5.90
CA ARG A 41 -9.23 -3.80 6.53
C ARG A 41 -9.10 -3.74 8.05
N GLU A 42 -10.17 -3.31 8.69
CA GLU A 42 -10.34 -3.32 10.14
C GLU A 42 -11.67 -4.02 10.46
N GLY A 43 -11.61 -5.34 10.69
CA GLY A 43 -12.80 -6.18 10.85
C GLY A 43 -13.71 -6.16 9.62
N ARG A 44 -14.82 -5.42 9.71
CA ARG A 44 -15.81 -5.23 8.62
C ARG A 44 -15.64 -3.91 7.87
N ARG A 45 -14.77 -3.01 8.34
CA ARG A 45 -14.50 -1.72 7.71
C ARG A 45 -13.38 -1.87 6.70
N PHE A 46 -13.54 -1.24 5.54
CA PHE A 46 -12.57 -1.24 4.46
C PHE A 46 -12.31 0.20 4.04
N THR A 47 -11.02 0.54 3.94
CA THR A 47 -10.57 1.78 3.30
C THR A 47 -9.72 1.38 2.10
N ILE A 48 -10.06 1.92 0.93
CA ILE A 48 -9.34 1.65 -0.32
C ILE A 48 -9.01 2.98 -0.96
N PHE A 49 -7.75 3.16 -1.34
CA PHE A 49 -7.31 4.30 -2.13
C PHE A 49 -6.22 3.88 -3.11
N ASP A 50 -6.18 4.56 -4.26
CA ASP A 50 -5.21 4.32 -5.32
C ASP A 50 -4.24 5.50 -5.35
N LEU A 51 -2.95 5.20 -5.29
CA LEU A 51 -1.86 6.17 -5.31
C LEU A 51 -1.15 6.13 -6.66
N ASP A 52 -0.86 7.30 -7.22
CA ASP A 52 0.08 7.42 -8.32
C ASP A 52 1.52 7.15 -7.83
N PRO A 53 2.49 6.90 -8.73
CA PRO A 53 3.86 6.58 -8.35
C PRO A 53 4.55 7.64 -7.49
N ALA A 54 4.29 8.94 -7.72
CA ALA A 54 4.93 10.01 -6.95
C ALA A 54 4.39 10.06 -5.52
N THR A 55 3.06 9.95 -5.36
CA THR A 55 2.43 9.88 -4.03
C THR A 55 2.84 8.62 -3.27
N ALA A 56 2.89 7.46 -3.95
CA ALA A 56 3.34 6.21 -3.35
C ALA A 56 4.78 6.30 -2.85
N ARG A 57 5.66 6.94 -3.63
CA ARG A 57 7.07 7.17 -3.24
C ARG A 57 7.16 8.04 -1.99
N ALA A 58 6.48 9.19 -1.99
CA ALA A 58 6.50 10.11 -0.86
C ALA A 58 5.99 9.45 0.44
N TRP A 59 4.91 8.66 0.34
CA TRP A 59 4.38 7.93 1.48
C TRP A 59 5.33 6.85 2.00
N GLY A 60 5.94 6.06 1.11
CA GLY A 60 6.93 5.05 1.46
C GLY A 60 8.19 5.61 2.13
N ASP A 61 8.70 6.74 1.62
CA ASP A 61 9.84 7.43 2.19
C ASP A 61 9.52 7.94 3.60
N ALA A 62 8.33 8.54 3.81
CA ALA A 62 7.89 9.01 5.12
C ALA A 62 7.75 7.87 6.14
N MET A 63 7.18 6.72 5.75
CA MET A 63 7.10 5.54 6.62
C MET A 63 8.48 5.00 7.00
N SER A 64 9.38 4.91 6.02
CA SER A 64 10.76 4.41 6.23
C SER A 64 11.54 5.35 7.15
N GLN A 65 11.44 6.65 6.93
CA GLN A 65 12.07 7.67 7.78
C GLN A 65 11.57 7.58 9.22
N TRP A 66 10.25 7.41 9.42
CA TRP A 66 9.69 7.24 10.77
C TRP A 66 10.20 5.97 11.44
N ALA A 67 10.25 4.84 10.73
CA ALA A 67 10.73 3.57 11.26
C ALA A 67 12.18 3.65 11.73
N GLN A 68 13.07 4.26 10.93
CA GLN A 68 14.47 4.45 11.26
C GLN A 68 14.71 5.31 12.50
N ALA A 69 13.77 6.22 12.83
CA ALA A 69 13.85 7.06 14.01
C ALA A 69 13.45 6.33 15.32
N GLN A 70 12.88 5.12 15.24
CA GLN A 70 12.45 4.38 16.43
C GLN A 70 13.63 3.62 17.07
N PRO A 71 13.66 3.47 18.41
CA PRO A 71 14.60 2.57 19.08
C PRO A 71 14.40 1.13 18.57
N GLY A 72 15.36 0.59 17.82
CA GLY A 72 15.27 -0.71 17.14
C GLY A 72 15.00 -0.65 15.63
N GLY A 73 14.90 0.54 15.04
CA GLY A 73 14.70 0.76 13.60
C GLY A 73 15.98 0.78 12.75
N GLN A 74 17.15 0.62 13.36
CA GLN A 74 18.39 0.32 12.65
C GLN A 74 18.45 -1.18 12.44
N ALA A 75 18.31 -1.62 11.18
CA ALA A 75 18.66 -2.99 10.83
C ALA A 75 20.13 -3.22 11.21
N GLU A 76 20.39 -4.27 12.00
CA GLU A 76 21.72 -4.89 12.09
C GLU A 76 22.20 -5.34 10.71
#